data_AF-A0A2X2JYS2-F1
#
_entry.id   AF-A0A2X2JYS2-F1
#
_cell.length_a   1.000
_cell.length_b   1.000
_cell.length_c   1.000
_cell.angle_alpha   90.00
_cell.angle_beta   90.00
_cell.angle_gamma   90.00
#
_symmetry.space_group_name_H-M   'P 1'
#
loop_
_entity.id
_entity.type
_entity.pdbx_description
1 polymer ?
#
loop_
_entity_poly.entity_id
_entity_poly.type
_entity_poly.pdbx_seq_one_letter_code
_entity_poly.pdbx_strand_id
1 'polypeptide(L)' 'MNFDWIKTRSDFDDDKPAVIDHAKQTSWTYQQLNARADNMAHYLTSQGVKKGDVIGIFCAK' A
#
# COMPACT_ATOMS: atom_id res chain seq x y z
N MET A 1 9.55 17.33 -2.88
CA MET A 1 8.35 16.59 -3.36
C MET A 1 7.97 15.60 -2.28
N ASN A 2 6.78 15.73 -1.71
CA ASN A 2 6.24 14.72 -0.81
C ASN A 2 5.64 13.61 -1.71
N PHE A 3 6.30 12.45 -1.77
CA PHE A 3 5.93 11.36 -2.69
C PHE A 3 4.81 10.46 -2.15
N ASP A 4 4.23 10.81 -1.00
CA ASP A 4 3.22 10.00 -0.30
C ASP A 4 1.79 10.33 -0.78
N TRP A 5 1.56 10.04 -2.06
CA TRP A 5 0.28 10.28 -2.72
C TRP A 5 -0.84 9.40 -2.14
N ILE A 6 -0.50 8.21 -1.65
CA ILE A 6 -1.48 7.26 -1.14
C ILE A 6 -2.02 7.69 0.21
N LYS A 7 -1.16 8.20 1.10
CA LYS A 7 -1.57 8.78 2.38
C LYS A 7 -2.41 10.04 2.19
N THR A 8 -2.01 10.89 1.24
CA THR A 8 -2.81 12.07 0.89
C THR A 8 -4.22 11.64 0.42
N ARG A 9 -4.31 10.63 -0.45
CA ARG A 9 -5.60 10.13 -0.92
C ARG A 9 -6.41 9.41 0.17
N SER A 10 -5.78 8.70 1.09
CA SER A 10 -6.51 8.08 2.20
C SER A 10 -7.16 9.10 3.12
N ASP A 11 -6.61 10.31 3.23
CA ASP A 11 -7.17 11.36 4.07
C ASP A 11 -8.33 12.12 3.40
N PHE A 12 -8.29 12.28 2.07
CA PHE A 12 -9.30 13.05 1.31
C PHE A 12 -10.39 12.20 0.65
N ASP A 13 -10.10 10.94 0.31
CA ASP A 13 -10.94 10.02 -0.47
C ASP A 13 -11.01 8.64 0.22
N ASP A 14 -11.14 8.62 1.55
CA ASP A 14 -10.99 7.46 2.43
C ASP A 14 -11.77 6.20 2.00
N ASP A 15 -13.07 6.35 1.69
CA ASP A 15 -13.98 5.25 1.32
C ASP A 15 -14.03 4.97 -0.19
N LYS A 16 -13.33 5.76 -1.02
CA LYS A 16 -13.34 5.53 -2.47
C LYS A 16 -12.51 4.29 -2.82
N PRO A 17 -12.98 3.46 -3.77
CA PRO A 17 -12.24 2.28 -4.20
C PRO A 17 -10.93 2.71 -4.88
N ALA A 18 -9.81 2.18 -4.36
CA ALA A 18 -8.46 2.40 -4.89
C ALA A 18 -7.99 1.21 -5.74
N VAL A 19 -8.39 -0.01 -5.37
CA VAL A 19 -8.06 -1.25 -6.08
C VAL A 19 -9.32 -2.09 -6.24
N ILE A 20 -9.56 -2.61 -7.44
CA ILE A 20 -10.67 -3.51 -7.74
C ILE A 20 -10.07 -4.78 -8.34
N ASP A 21 -10.27 -5.91 -7.64
CA ASP A 21 -9.91 -7.24 -8.11
C ASP A 21 -11.16 -7.93 -8.66
N HIS A 22 -11.26 -7.98 -9.98
CA HIS A 22 -12.36 -8.63 -10.68
C HIS A 22 -12.36 -10.16 -10.55
N ALA A 23 -11.20 -10.79 -10.39
CA ALA A 23 -11.11 -12.24 -10.26
C ALA A 23 -11.65 -12.70 -8.90
N LYS A 24 -11.35 -11.94 -7.84
CA LYS A 24 -11.79 -12.24 -6.47
C LYS A 24 -13.08 -11.54 -6.08
N GLN A 25 -13.64 -10.69 -6.93
CA GLN A 25 -14.80 -9.84 -6.64
C GLN A 25 -14.61 -9.03 -5.34
N THR A 26 -13.39 -8.52 -5.13
CA THR A 26 -13.06 -7.71 -3.96
C THR A 26 -12.60 -6.33 -4.38
N SER A 27 -12.81 -5.34 -3.53
CA SER A 27 -12.27 -4.00 -3.70
C SER A 27 -11.68 -3.51 -2.39
N TRP A 28 -10.64 -2.69 -2.48
CA TRP A 28 -10.04 -2.01 -1.33
C TRP A 28 -10.19 -0.52 -1.49
N THR A 29 -10.56 0.16 -0.40
CA THR A 29 -10.61 1.63 -0.36
C THR A 29 -9.21 2.23 -0.25
N TYR A 30 -9.07 3.54 -0.48
CA TYR A 30 -7.80 4.23 -0.28
C TYR A 30 -7.28 4.09 1.16
N GLN A 31 -8.18 4.18 2.15
CA GLN A 31 -7.82 3.97 3.55
C GLN A 31 -7.28 2.55 3.79
N GLN A 32 -7.96 1.53 3.27
CA GLN A 32 -7.55 0.13 3.43
C GLN A 32 -6.22 -0.17 2.73
N LEU A 33 -6.00 0.42 1.56
CA LEU A 33 -4.75 0.27 0.82
C LEU A 33 -3.59 0.94 1.58
N ASN A 34 -3.79 2.16 2.10
CA ASN A 34 -2.78 2.85 2.88
C ASN A 34 -2.41 2.07 4.15
N ALA A 35 -3.40 1.61 4.92
CA ALA A 35 -3.16 0.83 6.13
C ALA A 35 -2.34 -0.46 5.86
N ARG A 36 -2.53 -1.10 4.71
CA ARG A 36 -1.73 -2.26 4.31
C ARG A 36 -0.31 -1.88 3.89
N ALA A 37 -0.14 -0.78 3.17
CA ALA A 37 1.17 -0.26 2.81
C ALA A 37 1.99 0.09 4.07
N ASP A 38 1.37 0.76 5.04
CA ASP A 38 1.99 1.10 6.34
C ASP A 38 2.41 -0.16 7.12
N ASN A 39 1.53 -1.16 7.20
CA ASN A 39 1.86 -2.44 7.83
C ASN A 39 3.04 -3.14 7.14
N MET A 40 3.09 -3.12 5.81
CA MET A 40 4.19 -3.70 5.05
C MET A 40 5.50 -2.93 5.29
N ALA A 41 5.46 -1.60 5.37
CA ALA A 41 6.62 -0.78 5.69
C ALA A 41 7.16 -1.08 7.10
N HIS A 42 6.28 -1.21 8.09
CA HIS A 42 6.66 -1.62 9.44
C HIS A 42 7.29 -3.02 9.48
N TYR A 43 6.69 -3.97 8.77
CA TYR A 43 7.24 -5.32 8.66
C TYR A 43 8.65 -5.30 8.05
N LEU A 44 8.85 -4.66 6.90
CA LEU A 44 10.17 -4.58 6.26
C LEU A 44 11.19 -3.88 7.16
N THR A 45 10.81 -2.80 7.82
CA THR A 45 11.67 -2.10 8.78
C THR A 45 12.06 -3.01 9.94
N SER A 46 11.13 -3.82 10.47
CA SER A 46 11.40 -4.80 11.52
C SER A 46 12.35 -5.93 11.08
N GLN A 47 12.39 -6.24 9.77
CA GLN A 47 13.35 -7.18 9.19
C GLN A 47 14.73 -6.54 8.96
N GLY A 48 14.91 -5.26 9.32
CA GLY A 48 16.18 -4.54 9.20
C GLY A 48 16.41 -3.87 7.86
N VAL A 49 15.38 -3.82 6.99
CA VAL A 49 15.42 -3.09 5.71
C VAL A 49 15.57 -1.60 5.96
N LYS A 50 16.46 -0.96 5.20
CA LYS A 50 16.79 0.45 5.29
C LYS A 50 16.49 1.17 3.98
N LYS A 51 16.41 2.50 4.08
CA LYS A 51 16.30 3.35 2.91
C LYS A 51 17.51 3.13 1.98
N GLY A 52 17.23 2.77 0.73
CA GLY A 52 18.24 2.47 -0.29
C GLY A 52 18.42 0.97 -0.57
N ASP A 53 17.87 0.10 0.28
CA ASP A 53 17.89 -1.34 0.03
C ASP A 53 16.96 -1.72 -1.13
N VAL A 54 17.37 -2.71 -1.91
CA VAL A 54 16.61 -3.23 -3.05
C VAL A 54 15.83 -4.48 -2.61
N ILE A 55 14.53 -4.48 -2.84
CA ILE A 55 13.63 -5.58 -2.47
C ILE A 55 13.05 -6.19 -3.75
N GLY A 56 13.25 -7.49 -3.93
CA GLY A 56 12.63 -8.24 -5.02
C GLY A 56 11.14 -8.49 -4.73
N ILE A 57 10.27 -8.17 -5.68
CA ILE A 57 8.84 -8.51 -5.60
C ILE A 57 8.59 -9.69 -6.53
N PHE A 58 8.18 -10.82 -5.96
CA PHE A 58 7.73 -11.99 -6.72
C PHE A 58 6.27 -12.28 -6.39
N CYS A 59 5.37 -11.93 -7.31
CA CYS A 59 3.94 -12.10 -7.15
C CYS A 59 3.30 -12.62 -8.43
N ALA A 60 2.29 -13.48 -8.29
CA ALA A 60 1.39 -13.83 -9.37
C ALA A 60 0.36 -12.72 -9.61
N LYS A 61 -0.19 -12.65 -10.82
CA LYS A 61 -1.27 -11.74 -11.17
C LYS A 61 -2.61 -12.25 -10.66
#